data_AF-A0A9W4XNB7-F1
#
_entry.id   AF-A0A9W4XNB7-F1
#
_cell.length_a   1.000
_cell.length_b   1.000
_cell.length_c   1.000
_cell.angle_alpha   90.00
_cell.angle_beta   90.00
_cell.angle_gamma   90.00
#
_symmetry.space_group_name_H-M   'P 1'
#
loop_
_entity.id
_entity.type
_entity.pdbx_description
1 polymer ?
#
loop_
_entity_poly.entity_id
_entity_poly.type
_entity_poly.pdbx_seq_one_letter_code
_entity_poly.pdbx_strand_id
1 'polypeptide(L)'
;MSDPINANPTIIDISNLPSRINNDKELDKNKQLINKITSLSLISNENPELIDDSTSEESEEDEEEDPIDEQEIFDLISSISDPEHPLTLAQLAVVNLSDIELKQVGILTEVLIKITPTITHCSLATLIGLGIRVRLERSLPARFRIKILIKEGTHQSENQVNKQLNDKERVAAACENEQLLSVISQMLSTCK
;
A
#
# COMPACT_ATOMS: atom_id res chain seq x y z
N MET A 1 32.11 -14.50 15.90
CA MET A 1 31.54 -13.14 15.83
C MET A 1 30.19 -13.32 15.19
N SER A 2 29.11 -13.05 15.91
CA SER A 2 27.74 -13.17 15.42
C SER A 2 27.46 -12.01 14.46
N ASP A 3 27.02 -12.34 13.25
CA ASP A 3 26.67 -11.36 12.22
C ASP A 3 25.57 -10.42 12.73
N PRO A 4 25.59 -9.13 12.33
CA PRO A 4 24.56 -8.19 12.74
C PRO A 4 23.19 -8.63 12.21
N ILE A 5 22.24 -8.81 13.13
CA ILE A 5 20.87 -9.32 12.91
C ILE A 5 20.05 -8.41 11.96
N ASN A 6 20.43 -7.14 11.83
CA ASN A 6 19.87 -6.23 10.84
C ASN A 6 20.90 -5.12 10.57
N ALA A 7 21.35 -4.99 9.33
CA ALA A 7 22.21 -3.87 8.93
C ALA A 7 21.37 -2.58 8.81
N ASN A 8 22.03 -1.42 8.71
CA ASN A 8 21.34 -0.13 8.61
C ASN A 8 20.25 -0.14 7.52
N PRO A 9 19.07 0.48 7.75
CA PRO A 9 17.99 0.51 6.78
C PRO A 9 18.44 1.21 5.50
N THR A 10 18.19 0.59 4.35
CA THR A 10 18.42 1.20 3.03
C THR A 10 17.31 2.19 2.74
N ILE A 11 17.66 3.47 2.63
CA ILE A 11 16.69 4.51 2.28
C ILE A 11 16.41 4.44 0.78
N ILE A 12 15.15 4.21 0.41
CA ILE A 12 14.68 4.17 -0.98
C ILE A 12 14.10 5.54 -1.34
N ASP A 13 14.58 6.14 -2.43
CA ASP A 13 14.01 7.37 -2.98
C ASP A 13 12.57 7.12 -3.48
N ILE A 14 11.70 8.11 -3.28
CA ILE A 14 10.26 8.03 -3.59
C ILE A 14 10.02 7.69 -5.06
N SER A 15 10.89 8.15 -5.97
CA SER A 15 10.82 7.87 -7.41
C SER A 15 11.11 6.42 -7.80
N ASN A 16 11.78 5.67 -6.91
CA ASN A 16 12.14 4.26 -7.14
C ASN A 16 11.14 3.29 -6.50
N LEU A 17 10.08 3.79 -5.85
CA LEU A 17 9.04 2.94 -5.29
C LEU A 17 8.16 2.36 -6.41
N PRO A 18 7.84 1.06 -6.37
CA PRO A 18 6.85 0.48 -7.28
C PRO A 18 5.53 1.22 -7.10
N SER A 19 5.02 1.88 -8.13
CA SER A 19 3.73 2.57 -8.11
C SER A 19 2.97 2.33 -9.40
N ARG A 20 1.63 2.33 -9.30
CA ARG A 20 0.72 2.11 -10.44
C ARG A 20 0.82 3.17 -11.54
N ILE A 21 1.40 4.34 -11.23
CA ILE A 21 1.37 5.54 -12.08
C ILE A 21 2.22 5.40 -13.37
N ASN A 22 3.06 4.38 -13.51
CA ASN A 22 3.77 4.11 -14.77
C ASN A 22 2.92 3.28 -15.76
N ASN A 23 1.74 3.80 -16.11
CA ASN A 23 0.93 3.28 -17.23
C ASN A 23 1.42 3.90 -18.56
N ASP A 24 2.63 3.56 -19.00
CA ASP A 24 3.08 3.85 -20.38
C ASP A 24 2.08 3.29 -21.42
N LYS A 25 1.36 2.21 -21.06
CA LYS A 25 0.35 1.57 -21.91
C LYS A 25 -0.96 2.34 -22.05
N GLU A 26 -1.41 3.09 -21.04
CA GLU A 26 -2.63 3.92 -21.18
C GLU A 26 -2.34 5.21 -21.94
N LEU A 27 -1.17 5.81 -21.70
CA LEU A 27 -0.74 6.99 -22.43
C LEU A 27 -0.64 6.69 -23.94
N ASP A 28 -0.13 5.51 -24.30
CA ASP A 28 -0.04 5.06 -25.70
C ASP A 28 -1.40 4.76 -26.31
N LYS A 29 -2.33 4.14 -25.58
CA LYS A 29 -3.72 3.92 -26.04
C LYS A 29 -4.43 5.25 -26.29
N ASN A 30 -4.32 6.19 -25.36
CA ASN A 30 -4.95 7.51 -25.48
C ASN A 30 -4.35 8.33 -26.62
N LYS A 31 -3.01 8.28 -26.83
CA LYS A 31 -2.36 8.89 -28.00
C LYS A 31 -2.80 8.25 -29.31
N GLN A 32 -2.96 6.93 -29.35
CA GLN A 32 -3.43 6.22 -30.54
C GLN A 32 -4.87 6.57 -30.89
N LEU A 33 -5.76 6.69 -29.89
CA LEU A 33 -7.15 7.11 -30.08
C LEU A 33 -7.23 8.54 -30.62
N ILE A 34 -6.50 9.48 -30.02
CA ILE A 34 -6.43 10.87 -30.50
C ILE A 34 -5.92 10.92 -31.94
N ASN A 35 -4.82 10.25 -32.26
CA ASN A 35 -4.28 10.22 -33.62
C ASN A 35 -5.26 9.62 -34.64
N LYS A 36 -6.02 8.59 -34.25
CA LYS A 36 -7.03 7.97 -35.10
C LYS A 36 -8.17 8.94 -35.38
N ILE A 37 -8.66 9.65 -34.37
CA ILE A 37 -9.70 10.68 -34.51
C ILE A 37 -9.21 11.82 -35.42
N THR A 38 -7.99 12.33 -35.21
CA THR A 38 -7.42 13.41 -36.04
C THR A 38 -7.24 12.98 -37.50
N SER A 39 -6.90 11.71 -37.75
CA SER A 39 -6.72 11.16 -39.11
C SER A 39 -8.03 10.90 -39.88
N LEU A 40 -9.14 10.69 -39.16
CA LEU A 40 -10.48 10.48 -39.72
C LEU A 40 -11.25 11.79 -39.93
N SER A 41 -10.75 12.88 -39.37
CA SER A 41 -11.29 14.24 -39.54
C SER A 41 -10.88 14.81 -40.91
N LEU A 42 -11.87 15.19 -41.72
CA LEU A 42 -11.72 15.90 -43.00
C LEU A 42 -11.55 17.42 -42.83
N ILE A 43 -11.15 17.89 -41.64
CA ILE A 43 -11.03 19.31 -41.34
C ILE A 43 -9.62 19.77 -41.70
N SER A 44 -9.51 20.37 -42.88
CA SER A 44 -8.37 21.22 -43.24
C SER A 44 -8.28 22.36 -42.21
N ASN A 45 -7.12 22.47 -41.56
CA ASN A 45 -6.61 23.64 -40.84
C ASN A 45 -7.46 24.91 -41.08
N GLU A 46 -8.25 25.33 -40.09
CA GLU A 46 -8.29 26.69 -39.52
C GLU A 46 -9.01 26.60 -38.15
N ASN A 47 -8.28 26.96 -37.08
CA ASN A 47 -8.69 27.27 -35.70
C ASN A 47 -10.02 26.69 -35.14
N PRO A 48 -10.00 25.80 -34.14
CA PRO A 48 -11.20 25.41 -33.42
C PRO A 48 -11.43 26.36 -32.23
N GLU A 49 -12.32 27.35 -32.41
CA GLU A 49 -13.08 27.91 -31.29
C GLU A 49 -14.07 26.85 -30.79
N LEU A 50 -14.01 26.60 -29.49
CA LEU A 50 -14.68 25.51 -28.78
C LEU A 50 -16.20 25.67 -28.84
N ILE A 51 -16.86 24.78 -29.59
CA ILE A 51 -18.30 24.55 -29.49
C ILE A 51 -18.48 23.41 -28.47
N ASP A 52 -18.87 23.79 -27.26
CA ASP A 52 -19.26 22.90 -26.17
C ASP A 52 -20.74 22.52 -26.34
N ASP A 53 -20.99 21.45 -27.09
CA ASP A 53 -22.29 20.78 -27.13
C ASP A 53 -22.06 19.28 -27.27
N SER A 54 -21.62 18.66 -26.19
CA SER A 54 -21.57 17.20 -26.06
C SER A 54 -22.44 16.81 -24.89
N THR A 55 -23.67 16.48 -25.22
CA THR A 55 -24.50 15.60 -24.39
C THR A 55 -23.74 14.28 -24.29
N SER A 56 -23.02 14.07 -23.20
CA SER A 56 -22.33 12.82 -22.91
C SER A 56 -23.41 11.76 -22.70
N GLU A 57 -23.68 10.96 -23.73
CA GLU A 57 -24.23 9.64 -23.50
C GLU A 57 -23.17 8.90 -22.67
N GLU A 58 -23.37 8.90 -21.35
CA GLU A 58 -22.64 8.06 -20.42
C GLU A 58 -22.94 6.61 -20.81
N SER A 59 -22.10 6.05 -21.67
CA SER A 59 -21.97 4.62 -21.80
C SER A 59 -21.63 4.11 -20.39
N GLU A 60 -22.62 3.55 -19.71
CA GLU A 60 -22.42 2.65 -18.57
C GLU A 60 -21.65 1.43 -19.10
N GLU A 61 -20.36 1.62 -19.42
CA GLU A 61 -19.42 0.52 -19.52
C GLU A 61 -19.36 -0.05 -18.11
N ASP A 62 -19.87 -1.26 -17.92
CA ASP A 62 -19.70 -2.06 -16.72
C ASP A 62 -18.19 -2.07 -16.39
N GLU A 63 -17.73 -1.15 -15.53
CA GLU A 63 -16.39 -1.16 -14.97
C GLU A 63 -16.28 -2.47 -14.19
N GLU A 64 -15.74 -3.51 -14.83
CA GLU A 64 -15.40 -4.75 -14.16
C GLU A 64 -14.51 -4.38 -12.96
N GLU A 65 -15.03 -4.51 -11.73
CA GLU A 65 -14.28 -4.16 -10.52
C GLU A 65 -12.96 -4.95 -10.51
N ASP A 66 -11.85 -4.26 -10.74
CA ASP A 66 -10.53 -4.87 -10.70
C ASP A 66 -10.30 -5.48 -9.30
N PRO A 67 -9.90 -6.76 -9.21
CA PRO A 67 -9.62 -7.37 -7.92
C PRO A 67 -8.39 -6.74 -7.28
N ILE A 68 -8.46 -6.55 -5.95
CA ILE A 68 -7.34 -6.01 -5.16
C ILE A 68 -6.12 -6.92 -5.31
N ASP A 69 -5.02 -6.34 -5.81
CA ASP A 69 -3.74 -7.00 -6.05
C ASP A 69 -2.69 -6.69 -4.97
N GLU A 70 -1.53 -7.35 -5.02
CA GLU A 70 -0.45 -7.11 -4.05
C GLU A 70 0.08 -5.67 -4.10
N GLN A 71 0.03 -5.05 -5.28
CA GLN A 71 0.47 -3.68 -5.49
C GLN A 71 -0.46 -2.69 -4.79
N GLU A 72 -1.77 -2.89 -4.84
CA GLU A 72 -2.74 -2.05 -4.13
C GLU A 72 -2.52 -2.14 -2.61
N ILE A 73 -2.27 -3.34 -2.08
CA ILE A 73 -1.90 -3.50 -0.67
C ILE A 73 -0.61 -2.74 -0.35
N PHE A 74 0.40 -2.81 -1.22
CA PHE A 74 1.64 -2.07 -1.06
C PHE A 74 1.40 -0.56 -1.05
N ASP A 75 0.63 -0.04 -1.99
CA ASP A 75 0.32 1.39 -2.10
C ASP A 75 -0.40 1.91 -0.84
N LEU A 76 -1.33 1.11 -0.27
CA LEU A 76 -2.04 1.44 0.96
C LEU A 76 -1.15 1.56 2.20
N ILE A 77 -0.09 0.75 2.29
CA ILE A 77 0.80 0.68 3.47
C ILE A 77 2.11 1.48 3.28
N SER A 78 2.50 1.77 2.03
CA SER A 78 3.75 2.44 1.69
C SER A 78 3.83 3.89 2.19
N SER A 79 2.67 4.55 2.30
CA SER A 79 2.52 5.95 2.72
C SER A 79 2.45 6.16 4.23
N ILE A 80 2.38 5.06 5.01
CA ILE A 80 2.39 5.12 6.48
C ILE A 80 3.74 5.70 6.94
N SER A 81 3.69 6.67 7.84
CA SER A 81 4.89 7.24 8.45
C SER A 81 5.41 6.39 9.60
N ASP A 82 6.73 6.33 9.73
CA ASP A 82 7.37 5.77 10.90
C ASP A 82 7.16 6.69 12.14
N PRO A 83 6.93 6.14 13.34
CA PRO A 83 6.71 6.95 14.53
C PRO A 83 7.99 7.59 15.11
N GLU A 84 9.19 7.12 14.75
CA GLU A 84 10.47 7.69 15.20
C GLU A 84 11.14 8.56 14.13
N HIS A 85 10.86 8.32 12.85
CA HIS A 85 11.49 9.02 11.72
C HIS A 85 10.49 9.72 10.81
N PRO A 86 10.84 10.89 10.22
CA PRO A 86 9.99 11.62 9.27
C PRO A 86 9.97 10.97 7.87
N LEU A 87 10.07 9.64 7.80
CA LEU A 87 10.13 8.84 6.58
C LEU A 87 8.99 7.83 6.57
N THR A 88 8.59 7.37 5.38
CA THR A 88 7.57 6.34 5.25
C THR A 88 8.14 4.94 5.42
N LEU A 89 7.28 3.97 5.73
CA LEU A 89 7.68 2.57 5.88
C LEU A 89 8.31 2.02 4.59
N ALA A 90 7.84 2.46 3.42
CA ALA A 90 8.43 2.06 2.14
C ALA A 90 9.82 2.67 1.93
N GLN A 91 10.03 3.94 2.31
CA GLN A 91 11.35 4.57 2.22
C GLN A 91 12.37 3.89 3.13
N LEU A 92 11.95 3.40 4.29
CA LEU A 92 12.81 2.68 5.24
C LEU A 92 12.98 1.19 4.91
N ALA A 93 12.46 0.72 3.77
CA ALA A 93 12.44 -0.69 3.37
C ALA A 93 11.81 -1.63 4.43
N VAL A 94 10.93 -1.09 5.27
CA VAL A 94 10.20 -1.86 6.29
C VAL A 94 9.13 -2.73 5.64
N VAL A 95 8.52 -2.23 4.58
CA VAL A 95 7.55 -2.93 3.73
C VAL A 95 8.09 -2.97 2.30
N ASN A 96 8.01 -4.13 1.65
CA ASN A 96 8.40 -4.33 0.26
C ASN A 96 7.29 -5.10 -0.47
N LEU A 97 7.14 -4.84 -1.77
CA LEU A 97 6.16 -5.56 -2.59
C LEU A 97 6.40 -7.08 -2.59
N SER A 98 7.66 -7.50 -2.67
CA SER A 98 8.05 -8.93 -2.67
C SER A 98 7.72 -9.65 -1.35
N ASP A 99 7.46 -8.91 -0.28
CA ASP A 99 7.16 -9.43 1.05
C ASP A 99 5.62 -9.47 1.32
N ILE A 100 4.80 -9.16 0.31
CA ILE A 100 3.32 -9.21 0.33
C ILE A 100 2.84 -10.40 -0.51
N GLU A 101 1.98 -11.23 0.06
CA GLU A 101 1.37 -12.37 -0.64
C GLU A 101 -0.16 -12.38 -0.41
N LEU A 102 -0.94 -12.53 -1.48
CA LEU A 102 -2.39 -12.76 -1.39
C LEU A 102 -2.71 -14.24 -1.62
N LYS A 103 -3.54 -14.81 -0.76
CA LYS A 103 -4.01 -16.20 -0.87
C LYS A 103 -5.52 -16.26 -0.77
N GLN A 104 -6.17 -16.63 -1.87
CA GLN A 104 -7.62 -16.84 -1.88
C GLN A 104 -7.96 -18.22 -1.30
N VAL A 105 -8.77 -18.24 -0.26
CA VAL A 105 -9.26 -19.45 0.43
C VAL A 105 -10.79 -19.41 0.44
N GLY A 106 -11.39 -19.90 -0.65
CA GLY A 106 -12.85 -19.87 -0.84
C GLY A 106 -13.36 -18.44 -1.05
N ILE A 107 -14.23 -17.97 -0.14
CA ILE A 107 -14.79 -16.61 -0.15
C ILE A 107 -13.90 -15.57 0.53
N LEU A 108 -12.83 -16.03 1.20
CA LEU A 108 -11.96 -15.18 2.00
C LEU A 108 -10.61 -15.05 1.32
N THR A 109 -10.00 -13.87 1.45
CA THR A 109 -8.64 -13.62 0.95
C THR A 109 -7.72 -13.37 2.13
N GLU A 110 -6.69 -14.19 2.30
CA GLU A 110 -5.66 -13.99 3.31
C GLU A 110 -4.57 -13.08 2.73
N VAL A 111 -4.28 -11.98 3.42
CA VAL A 111 -3.21 -11.04 3.09
C VAL A 111 -2.05 -11.30 4.05
N LEU A 112 -0.96 -11.84 3.54
CA LEU A 112 0.25 -12.08 4.30
C LEU A 112 1.26 -10.97 4.03
N ILE A 113 1.71 -10.29 5.09
CA ILE A 113 2.67 -9.19 4.99
C ILE A 113 3.85 -9.50 5.90
N LYS A 114 5.05 -9.57 5.33
CA LYS A 114 6.29 -9.69 6.08
C LYS A 114 6.92 -8.31 6.23
N ILE A 115 7.15 -7.89 7.48
CA ILE A 115 7.77 -6.61 7.79
C ILE A 115 9.21 -6.80 8.29
N THR A 116 10.07 -5.86 7.93
CA THR A 116 11.45 -5.80 8.40
C THR A 116 11.60 -4.59 9.33
N PRO A 117 11.58 -4.76 10.66
CA PRO A 117 11.71 -3.64 11.58
C PRO A 117 13.06 -2.95 11.41
N THR A 118 13.12 -1.63 11.58
CA THR A 118 14.35 -0.84 11.45
C THR A 118 15.37 -1.14 12.57
N ILE A 119 14.91 -1.60 13.73
CA ILE A 119 15.74 -1.88 14.91
C ILE A 119 15.43 -3.28 15.46
N THR A 120 16.48 -4.05 15.73
CA THR A 120 16.44 -5.49 16.11
C THR A 120 15.94 -5.79 17.52
N HIS A 121 15.79 -4.77 18.36
CA HIS A 121 15.45 -4.86 19.78
C HIS A 121 14.25 -4.01 20.19
N CYS A 122 13.49 -3.46 19.25
CA CYS A 122 12.52 -2.42 19.57
C CYS A 122 11.09 -2.96 19.78
N SER A 123 10.37 -2.37 20.73
CA SER A 123 8.91 -2.51 20.89
C SER A 123 8.13 -1.84 19.74
N LEU A 124 8.79 -0.94 19.01
CA LEU A 124 8.22 -0.22 17.87
C LEU A 124 7.80 -1.16 16.73
N ALA A 125 8.42 -2.33 16.60
CA ALA A 125 8.01 -3.35 15.63
C ALA A 125 6.54 -3.76 15.81
N THR A 126 6.05 -3.79 17.07
CA THR A 126 4.65 -4.09 17.37
C THR A 126 3.74 -2.91 17.01
N LEU A 127 4.20 -1.67 17.23
CA LEU A 127 3.47 -0.45 16.84
C LEU A 127 3.34 -0.33 15.32
N ILE A 128 4.41 -0.58 14.59
CA ILE A 128 4.42 -0.58 13.12
C ILE A 128 3.46 -1.64 12.59
N GLY A 129 3.54 -2.88 13.11
CA GLY A 129 2.60 -3.95 12.73
C GLY A 129 1.14 -3.60 13.05
N LEU A 130 0.88 -2.97 14.21
CA LEU A 130 -0.45 -2.52 14.59
C LEU A 130 -0.96 -1.40 13.67
N GLY A 131 -0.12 -0.42 13.31
CA GLY A 131 -0.46 0.66 12.39
C GLY A 131 -0.83 0.13 10.99
N ILE A 132 -0.03 -0.80 10.45
CA ILE A 132 -0.34 -1.48 9.18
C ILE A 132 -1.67 -2.23 9.28
N ARG A 133 -1.89 -2.96 10.38
CA ARG A 133 -3.13 -3.71 10.58
C ARG A 133 -4.35 -2.80 10.60
N VAL A 134 -4.30 -1.71 11.36
CA VAL A 134 -5.39 -0.73 11.45
C VAL A 134 -5.63 -0.05 10.11
N ARG A 135 -4.58 0.28 9.35
CA ARG A 135 -4.72 0.85 8.00
C ARG A 135 -5.49 -0.10 7.08
N LEU A 136 -5.06 -1.34 7.01
CA LEU A 136 -5.66 -2.34 6.13
C LEU A 136 -7.07 -2.74 6.58
N GLU A 137 -7.34 -2.85 7.88
CA GLU A 137 -8.69 -3.11 8.40
C GLU A 137 -9.67 -1.97 8.09
N ARG A 138 -9.18 -0.72 7.94
CA ARG A 138 -10.01 0.43 7.54
C ARG A 138 -10.19 0.57 6.03
N SER A 139 -9.20 0.14 5.25
CA SER A 139 -9.19 0.29 3.80
C SER A 139 -9.76 -0.91 3.05
N LEU A 140 -9.66 -2.12 3.61
CA LEU A 140 -10.09 -3.35 2.95
C LEU A 140 -11.46 -3.84 3.47
N PRO A 141 -12.28 -4.48 2.60
CA PRO A 141 -13.51 -5.15 3.04
C PRO A 141 -13.24 -6.31 4.02
N ALA A 142 -14.21 -6.62 4.88
CA ALA A 142 -14.10 -7.66 5.92
C ALA A 142 -13.85 -9.11 5.40
N ARG A 143 -13.91 -9.33 4.08
CA ARG A 143 -13.52 -10.60 3.44
C ARG A 143 -12.00 -10.86 3.50
N PHE A 144 -11.21 -9.81 3.73
CA PHE A 144 -9.75 -9.90 3.84
C PHE A 144 -9.31 -10.24 5.27
N ARG A 145 -8.49 -11.29 5.40
CA ARG A 145 -7.86 -11.68 6.65
C ARG A 145 -6.40 -11.25 6.63
N ILE A 146 -6.09 -10.22 7.42
CA ILE A 146 -4.74 -9.65 7.48
C ILE A 146 -3.89 -10.46 8.46
N LYS A 147 -2.72 -10.91 8.00
CA LYS A 147 -1.72 -11.62 8.79
C LYS A 147 -0.38 -10.94 8.62
N ILE A 148 0.17 -10.43 9.73
CA ILE A 148 1.43 -9.70 9.74
C ILE A 148 2.46 -10.55 10.47
N LEU A 149 3.63 -10.70 9.84
CA LEU A 149 4.77 -11.43 10.39
C LEU A 149 6.02 -10.56 10.28
N ILE A 150 6.91 -10.68 11.26
CA ILE A 150 8.28 -10.19 11.14
C ILE A 150 9.07 -11.19 10.30
N LYS A 151 9.92 -10.66 9.41
CA LYS A 151 10.83 -11.45 8.59
C LYS A 151 11.86 -12.17 9.46
N GLU A 152 12.07 -13.46 9.19
CA GLU A 152 12.92 -14.31 10.02
C GLU A 152 14.35 -13.75 10.12
N GLY A 153 14.88 -13.72 11.34
CA GLY A 153 16.25 -13.28 11.60
C GLY A 153 16.45 -11.76 11.58
N THR A 154 15.37 -10.96 11.49
CA THR A 154 15.45 -9.48 11.51
C THR A 154 15.18 -8.87 12.90
N HIS A 155 14.63 -9.65 13.84
CA HIS A 155 14.32 -9.20 15.19
C HIS A 155 14.55 -10.30 16.21
N GLN A 156 15.08 -9.96 17.38
CA GLN A 156 15.44 -10.97 18.39
C GLN A 156 14.24 -11.62 19.08
N SER A 157 13.08 -10.96 19.06
CA SER A 157 11.84 -11.43 19.67
C SER A 157 10.73 -11.60 18.64
N GLU A 158 11.09 -11.98 17.40
CA GLU A 158 10.18 -12.17 16.27
C GLU A 158 8.94 -13.00 16.65
N ASN A 159 9.14 -14.14 17.33
CA ASN A 159 8.06 -15.05 17.70
C ASN A 159 7.09 -14.43 18.70
N GLN A 160 7.61 -13.63 19.63
CA GLN A 160 6.79 -12.95 20.63
C GLN A 160 5.98 -11.83 19.98
N VAL A 161 6.58 -11.04 19.10
CA VAL A 161 5.88 -9.96 18.39
C VAL A 161 4.84 -10.54 17.42
N ASN A 162 5.19 -11.57 16.66
CA ASN A 162 4.25 -12.28 15.78
C ASN A 162 3.04 -12.81 16.56
N LYS A 163 3.27 -13.39 17.75
CA LYS A 163 2.17 -13.85 18.60
C LYS A 163 1.28 -12.68 19.07
N GLN A 164 1.86 -11.54 19.40
CA GLN A 164 1.11 -10.35 19.84
C GLN A 164 0.27 -9.75 18.70
N LEU A 165 0.82 -9.63 17.49
CA LEU A 165 0.12 -9.05 16.34
C LEU A 165 -1.03 -9.94 15.83
N ASN A 166 -0.89 -11.26 15.97
CA ASN A 166 -1.90 -12.24 15.56
C ASN A 166 -2.95 -12.55 16.65
N ASP A 167 -2.77 -12.04 17.87
CA ASP A 167 -3.76 -12.13 18.94
C ASP A 167 -4.83 -11.03 18.77
N LYS A 168 -6.04 -11.45 18.39
CA LYS A 168 -7.15 -10.53 18.09
C LYS A 168 -7.64 -9.77 19.32
N GLU A 169 -7.68 -10.43 20.48
CA GLU A 169 -8.14 -9.80 21.72
C GLU A 169 -7.13 -8.75 22.18
N ARG A 170 -5.84 -9.08 22.10
CA ARG A 170 -4.78 -8.13 22.45
C ARG A 170 -4.76 -6.92 21.52
N VAL A 171 -4.93 -7.13 20.21
CA VAL A 171 -4.98 -6.01 19.25
C VAL A 171 -6.21 -5.14 19.45
N ALA A 172 -7.38 -5.74 19.70
CA ALA A 172 -8.59 -4.98 20.02
C ALA A 172 -8.39 -4.10 21.27
N ALA A 173 -7.82 -4.66 22.34
CA ALA A 173 -7.51 -3.91 23.55
C ALA A 173 -6.48 -2.79 23.32
N ALA A 174 -5.50 -3.01 22.43
CA ALA A 174 -4.54 -1.97 22.06
C ALA A 174 -5.19 -0.81 21.30
N CYS A 175 -6.19 -1.08 20.46
CA CYS A 175 -6.96 -0.06 19.75
C CYS A 175 -7.88 0.76 20.67
N GLU A 176 -8.24 0.27 21.85
CA GLU A 176 -8.99 1.02 22.87
C GLU A 176 -8.11 1.94 23.72
N ASN A 177 -6.79 1.77 23.69
CA ASN A 177 -5.87 2.63 24.42
C ASN A 177 -5.62 3.94 23.66
N GLU A 178 -6.08 5.05 24.23
CA GLU A 178 -5.97 6.40 23.65
C GLU A 178 -4.53 6.80 23.30
N GLN A 179 -3.54 6.40 24.11
CA GLN A 179 -2.13 6.75 23.85
C GLN A 179 -1.61 6.06 22.60
N LEU A 180 -1.88 4.75 22.46
CA LEU A 180 -1.49 3.97 21.29
C LEU A 180 -2.23 4.46 20.05
N LEU A 181 -3.52 4.75 20.20
CA LEU A 181 -4.36 5.25 19.10
C LEU A 181 -3.89 6.63 18.62
N SER A 182 -3.44 7.51 19.51
CA SER A 182 -2.85 8.81 19.13
C SER A 182 -1.60 8.62 18.27
N VAL A 183 -0.70 7.72 18.66
CA VAL A 183 0.53 7.45 17.90
C VAL A 183 0.19 6.82 16.54
N ILE A 184 -0.71 5.85 16.51
CA ILE A 184 -1.17 5.22 15.26
C ILE A 184 -1.84 6.26 14.36
N SER A 185 -2.70 7.12 14.91
CA SER A 185 -3.34 8.19 14.12
C SER A 185 -2.32 9.16 13.54
N GLN A 186 -1.22 9.45 14.26
CA GLN A 186 -0.12 10.25 13.72
C GLN A 186 0.59 9.52 12.58
N MET A 187 0.89 8.22 12.73
CA MET A 187 1.49 7.41 11.67
C MET A 187 0.61 7.33 10.42
N LEU A 188 -0.70 7.32 10.59
CA LEU A 188 -1.69 7.26 9.51
C LEU A 188 -2.04 8.64 8.92
N SER A 189 -1.60 9.75 9.53
CA SER A 189 -1.98 11.10 9.08
C SER A 189 -1.41 11.47 7.71
N THR A 190 -0.34 10.79 7.29
CA THR A 190 0.32 10.96 5.99
C THR A 190 -0.26 10.08 4.89
N CYS A 191 -1.12 9.12 5.26
CA CYS A 191 -1.75 8.22 4.31
C CYS A 191 -2.77 8.99 3.47
N LYS A 192 -2.68 8.85 2.14
CA LYS A 192 -3.67 9.39 1.20
C LYS A 192 -4.83 8.42 0.97
#